data_AF-A0A7I9ZGI8-F1
#
_entry.id   AF-A0A7I9ZGI8-F1
#
_cell.length_a   1.000
_cell.length_b   1.000
_cell.length_c   1.000
_cell.angle_alpha   90.00
_cell.angle_beta   90.00
_cell.angle_gamma   90.00
#
_symmetry.space_group_name_H-M   'P 1'
#
loop_
_entity.id
_entity.type
_entity.pdbx_description
1 polymer ?
#
loop_
_entity_poly.entity_id
_entity_poly.type
_entity_poly.pdbx_seq_one_letter_code
_entity_poly.pdbx_strand_id
1 'polypeptide(L)'
;MTSIDDTVADIVAADSWDRRVNEVRLIPQRHGKTDQPAVYAALARELYVPYLAPDFAFIHDAPFYDEEHFDSVYAAAEEATKGFTDVEVETLAALLERNSRTLLVFRTITGLLKNEFALTTTVVAEQLGGGSLAVAATTVDGAEKRGGRLSAEQARVLAHTIDQLLRKELFTDAPPGLHSKQDKFDTRDGWLTVRQLATGGVPYRAFLHQRHYGGSFGQVTNATSGKKGDLLEDEVEALFQAAGVPYIRTGSHNQGDIAARFGVTVTPAPDFVVFDKSDTLRSMLECKATNDGGTARDKATRFRLLQAEGARLGGVPVIAVLGGTGWARVNDTLGPVLQYTDGRVFTLETLDEMLAVTPFPQLKGLVSD
;
A
#
# COMPACT_ATOMS: atom_id res chain seq x y z
N MET A 1 10.29 -35.80 -25.45
CA MET A 1 9.96 -34.52 -24.82
C MET A 1 10.75 -34.45 -23.53
N THR A 2 11.45 -33.35 -23.28
CA THR A 2 12.15 -33.12 -22.01
C THR A 2 11.12 -33.06 -20.89
N SER A 3 11.37 -33.70 -19.75
CA SER A 3 10.44 -33.60 -18.63
C SER A 3 10.48 -32.19 -18.01
N ILE A 4 9.43 -31.82 -17.27
CA ILE A 4 9.42 -30.57 -16.50
C ILE A 4 10.59 -30.56 -15.52
N ASP A 5 10.79 -31.65 -14.80
CA ASP A 5 11.83 -31.79 -13.77
C ASP A 5 13.24 -31.64 -14.35
N ASP A 6 13.52 -32.26 -15.50
CA ASP A 6 14.81 -32.11 -16.18
C ASP A 6 15.06 -30.65 -16.58
N THR A 7 14.02 -29.97 -17.10
CA THR A 7 14.14 -28.56 -17.51
C THR A 7 14.37 -27.64 -16.31
N VAL A 8 13.69 -27.89 -15.19
CA VAL A 8 13.89 -27.15 -13.95
C VAL A 8 15.31 -27.38 -13.43
N ALA A 9 15.77 -28.63 -13.39
CA ALA A 9 17.11 -28.99 -12.94
C ALA A 9 18.20 -28.30 -13.79
N ASP A 10 18.06 -28.29 -15.12
CA ASP A 10 19.00 -27.63 -16.03
C ASP A 10 19.09 -26.11 -15.77
N ILE A 11 17.95 -25.45 -15.55
CA ILE A 11 17.87 -24.00 -15.29
C ILE A 11 18.45 -23.68 -13.89
N VAL A 12 18.16 -24.50 -12.89
CA VAL A 12 18.68 -24.34 -11.52
C VAL A 12 20.19 -24.54 -11.49
N ALA A 13 20.69 -25.52 -12.23
CA ALA A 13 22.12 -25.83 -12.32
C ALA A 13 22.93 -24.84 -13.19
N ALA A 14 22.29 -23.84 -13.80
CA ALA A 14 22.98 -22.82 -14.57
C ALA A 14 23.98 -22.05 -13.70
N ASP A 15 25.24 -22.02 -14.14
CA ASP A 15 26.39 -21.42 -13.46
C ASP A 15 26.51 -19.90 -13.65
N SER A 16 25.61 -19.31 -14.43
CA SER A 16 25.52 -17.86 -14.63
C SER A 16 24.09 -17.42 -14.90
N TRP A 17 23.79 -16.16 -14.60
CA TRP A 17 22.49 -15.56 -14.88
C TRP A 17 22.14 -15.55 -16.38
N ASP A 18 23.11 -15.24 -17.24
CA ASP A 18 22.87 -15.22 -18.69
C ASP A 18 22.59 -16.62 -19.23
N ARG A 19 23.27 -17.65 -18.71
CA ARG A 19 22.93 -19.05 -19.03
C ARG A 19 21.53 -19.40 -18.54
N ARG A 20 21.18 -19.06 -17.30
CA ARG A 20 19.85 -19.29 -16.73
C ARG A 20 18.75 -18.66 -17.61
N VAL A 21 18.91 -17.40 -17.96
CA VAL A 21 17.99 -16.68 -18.87
C VAL A 21 17.86 -17.39 -20.21
N ASN A 22 18.98 -17.83 -20.80
CA ASN A 22 18.94 -18.54 -22.07
C ASN A 22 18.19 -19.87 -21.95
N GLU A 23 18.38 -20.62 -20.87
CA GLU A 23 17.65 -21.85 -20.60
C GLU A 23 16.14 -21.59 -20.38
N VAL A 24 15.78 -20.51 -19.68
CA VAL A 24 14.38 -20.08 -19.52
C VAL A 24 13.73 -19.73 -20.87
N ARG A 25 14.47 -19.04 -21.75
CA ARG A 25 14.01 -18.72 -23.12
C ARG A 25 13.77 -19.95 -24.00
N LEU A 26 14.36 -21.10 -23.64
CA LEU A 26 14.19 -22.36 -24.36
C LEU A 26 12.92 -23.14 -23.93
N ILE A 27 12.22 -22.71 -22.88
CA ILE A 27 11.01 -23.37 -22.39
C ILE A 27 9.93 -23.49 -23.48
N PRO A 28 9.61 -22.45 -24.28
CA PRO A 28 8.59 -22.56 -25.33
C PRO A 28 8.93 -23.54 -26.46
N GLN A 29 10.21 -23.81 -26.70
CA GLN A 29 10.67 -24.79 -27.70
C GLN A 29 10.72 -26.21 -27.12
N ARG A 30 10.97 -26.36 -25.81
CA ARG A 30 11.04 -27.66 -25.11
C ARG A 30 9.67 -28.20 -24.69
N HIS A 31 8.71 -27.30 -24.43
CA HIS A 31 7.41 -27.63 -23.84
C HIS A 31 6.24 -27.06 -24.64
N GLY A 32 5.18 -27.86 -24.79
CA GLY A 32 3.93 -27.39 -25.40
C GLY A 32 3.27 -26.29 -24.55
N LYS A 33 2.46 -25.43 -25.18
CA LYS A 33 1.81 -24.28 -24.51
C LYS A 33 1.05 -24.66 -23.23
N THR A 34 0.50 -25.87 -23.16
CA THR A 34 -0.24 -26.39 -21.99
C THR A 34 0.68 -26.66 -20.80
N ASP A 35 1.93 -27.06 -21.05
CA ASP A 35 2.87 -27.49 -20.00
C ASP A 35 3.73 -26.34 -19.46
N GLN A 36 3.92 -25.29 -20.27
CA GLN A 36 4.74 -24.12 -19.92
C GLN A 36 4.39 -23.49 -18.56
N PRO A 37 3.09 -23.27 -18.20
CA PRO A 37 2.75 -22.70 -16.90
C PRO A 37 3.26 -23.55 -15.73
N ALA A 38 3.24 -24.88 -15.86
CA ALA A 38 3.73 -25.79 -14.82
C ALA A 38 5.26 -25.70 -14.68
N VAL A 39 5.99 -25.56 -15.79
CA VAL A 39 7.46 -25.35 -15.78
C VAL A 39 7.82 -24.05 -15.05
N TYR A 40 7.20 -22.93 -15.43
CA TYR A 40 7.46 -21.65 -14.77
C TYR A 40 7.07 -21.65 -13.29
N ALA A 41 5.98 -22.33 -12.93
CA ALA A 41 5.57 -22.48 -11.54
C ALA A 41 6.56 -23.32 -10.71
N ALA A 42 7.11 -24.38 -11.30
CA ALA A 42 8.15 -25.19 -10.67
C ALA A 42 9.45 -24.38 -10.46
N LEU A 43 9.89 -23.64 -11.48
CA LEU A 43 11.03 -22.72 -11.38
C LEU A 43 10.84 -21.65 -10.31
N ALA A 44 9.66 -21.01 -10.29
CA ALA A 44 9.30 -20.01 -9.30
C ALA A 44 9.47 -20.55 -7.87
N ARG A 45 8.98 -21.77 -7.62
CA ARG A 45 9.03 -22.43 -6.32
C ARG A 45 10.46 -22.73 -5.87
N GLU A 46 11.32 -23.15 -6.80
CA GLU A 46 12.68 -23.57 -6.48
C GLU A 46 13.63 -22.37 -6.30
N LEU A 47 13.56 -21.40 -7.20
CA LEU A 47 14.58 -20.35 -7.31
C LEU A 47 14.21 -19.02 -6.65
N TYR A 48 12.93 -18.75 -6.40
CA TYR A 48 12.49 -17.40 -6.02
C TYR A 48 11.65 -17.37 -4.75
N VAL A 49 10.76 -18.36 -4.53
CA VAL A 49 9.96 -18.44 -3.30
C VAL A 49 10.81 -18.47 -2.01
N PRO A 50 11.97 -19.17 -1.95
CA PRO A 50 12.80 -19.18 -0.74
C PRO A 50 13.32 -17.80 -0.32
N TYR A 51 13.37 -16.84 -1.25
CA TYR A 51 13.89 -15.49 -1.03
C TYR A 51 12.79 -14.43 -0.89
N LEU A 52 11.53 -14.85 -0.75
CA LEU A 52 10.42 -13.95 -0.48
C LEU A 52 10.37 -13.64 1.01
N ALA A 53 10.71 -12.41 1.38
CA ALA A 53 10.65 -11.96 2.76
C ALA A 53 9.20 -11.88 3.28
N PRO A 54 8.95 -12.28 4.54
CA PRO A 54 7.67 -12.07 5.21
C PRO A 54 7.50 -10.60 5.64
N ASP A 55 7.44 -9.68 4.68
CA ASP A 55 7.32 -8.24 4.92
C ASP A 55 6.05 -7.85 5.70
N PHE A 56 5.09 -8.78 5.86
CA PHE A 56 3.95 -8.61 6.76
C PHE A 56 4.34 -8.58 8.25
N ALA A 57 5.55 -9.00 8.60
CA ALA A 57 6.09 -8.92 9.96
C ALA A 57 6.39 -7.48 10.40
N PHE A 58 6.50 -6.55 9.44
CA PHE A 58 6.89 -5.17 9.68
C PHE A 58 5.81 -4.20 9.20
N ILE A 59 5.72 -3.05 9.88
CA ILE A 59 4.90 -1.90 9.48
C ILE A 59 5.82 -0.70 9.34
N HIS A 60 5.47 0.21 8.43
CA HIS A 60 6.22 1.45 8.31
C HIS A 60 5.93 2.34 9.51
N ASP A 61 6.96 3.10 9.87
CA ASP A 61 6.79 4.20 10.80
C ASP A 61 5.74 5.21 10.29
N ALA A 62 4.86 5.59 11.20
CA ALA A 62 3.75 6.49 10.95
C ALA A 62 3.36 7.22 12.26
N PRO A 63 4.14 8.23 12.69
CA PRO A 63 4.03 8.83 14.02
C PRO A 63 2.64 9.34 14.43
N PHE A 64 1.78 9.65 13.45
CA PHE A 64 0.37 10.00 13.69
C PHE A 64 -0.45 8.87 14.35
N TYR A 65 -0.05 7.61 14.17
CA TYR A 65 -0.74 6.44 14.71
C TYR A 65 -0.07 5.90 15.98
N ASP A 66 1.01 6.53 16.45
CA ASP A 66 1.72 6.09 17.64
C ASP A 66 0.93 6.39 18.91
N GLU A 67 1.20 5.58 19.94
CA GLU A 67 0.57 5.68 21.26
C GLU A 67 0.78 7.06 21.87
N GLU A 68 1.99 7.63 21.81
CA GLU A 68 2.30 8.96 22.35
C GLU A 68 1.39 10.06 21.76
N HIS A 69 1.16 10.04 20.44
CA HIS A 69 0.29 11.01 19.80
C HIS A 69 -1.16 10.83 20.26
N PHE A 70 -1.65 9.59 20.28
CA PHE A 70 -3.04 9.30 20.66
C PHE A 70 -3.31 9.60 22.13
N ASP A 71 -2.41 9.23 23.05
CA ASP A 71 -2.54 9.46 24.49
C ASP A 71 -2.61 10.94 24.82
N SER A 72 -1.76 11.76 24.18
CA SER A 72 -1.78 13.21 24.37
C SER A 72 -3.12 13.83 23.98
N VAL A 73 -3.71 13.43 22.85
CA VAL A 73 -5.00 13.98 22.41
C VAL A 73 -6.18 13.36 23.18
N TYR A 74 -6.06 12.11 23.62
CA TYR A 74 -7.05 11.44 24.45
C TYR A 74 -7.16 12.11 25.81
N ALA A 75 -6.04 12.33 26.50
CA ALA A 75 -6.01 13.00 27.80
C ALA A 75 -6.66 14.39 27.73
N ALA A 76 -6.40 15.16 26.67
CA ALA A 76 -7.03 16.47 26.48
C ALA A 76 -8.56 16.38 26.27
N ALA A 77 -9.04 15.36 25.56
CA ALA A 77 -10.47 15.13 25.36
C ALA A 77 -11.15 14.63 26.64
N GLU A 78 -10.52 13.70 27.35
CA GLU A 78 -11.00 13.15 28.61
C GLU A 78 -11.11 14.24 29.68
N GLU A 79 -10.06 15.04 29.87
CA GLU A 79 -10.04 16.15 30.85
C GLU A 79 -11.15 17.16 30.54
N ALA A 80 -11.24 17.62 29.29
CA ALA A 80 -12.21 18.65 28.90
C ALA A 80 -13.66 18.17 29.00
N THR A 81 -13.91 16.87 28.85
CA THR A 81 -15.24 16.26 28.98
C THR A 81 -15.49 15.65 30.36
N LYS A 82 -14.56 15.81 31.31
CA LYS A 82 -14.62 15.23 32.66
C LYS A 82 -14.89 13.71 32.62
N GLY A 83 -14.06 12.99 31.86
CA GLY A 83 -14.24 11.55 31.65
C GLY A 83 -15.50 11.23 30.85
N PHE A 84 -15.78 12.00 29.80
CA PHE A 84 -16.96 11.86 28.92
C PHE A 84 -18.31 11.98 29.66
N THR A 85 -18.37 12.77 30.73
CA THR A 85 -19.62 13.10 31.43
C THR A 85 -20.24 14.42 30.95
N ASP A 86 -19.41 15.33 30.45
CA ASP A 86 -19.78 16.65 29.93
C ASP A 86 -19.55 16.65 28.40
N VAL A 87 -20.54 16.17 27.67
CA VAL A 87 -20.47 15.90 26.21
C VAL A 87 -21.57 16.63 25.44
N GLU A 88 -22.12 17.70 26.01
CA GLU A 88 -23.08 18.55 25.30
C GLU A 88 -22.39 19.23 24.11
N VAL A 89 -23.18 19.56 23.08
CA VAL A 89 -22.69 20.08 21.81
C VAL A 89 -21.83 21.33 22.01
N GLU A 90 -22.22 22.22 22.90
CA GLU A 90 -21.51 23.46 23.23
C GLU A 90 -20.13 23.16 23.83
N THR A 91 -20.04 22.19 24.74
CA THR A 91 -18.77 21.75 25.34
C THR A 91 -17.85 21.17 24.27
N LEU A 92 -18.39 20.28 23.41
CA LEU A 92 -17.63 19.67 22.32
C LEU A 92 -17.17 20.72 21.29
N ALA A 93 -18.02 21.66 20.91
CA ALA A 93 -17.68 22.71 19.94
C ALA A 93 -16.58 23.63 20.48
N ALA A 94 -16.70 24.09 21.73
CA ALA A 94 -15.68 24.93 22.36
C ALA A 94 -14.33 24.20 22.49
N LEU A 95 -14.36 22.89 22.79
CA LEU A 95 -13.18 22.05 22.83
C LEU A 95 -12.51 21.93 21.44
N LEU A 96 -13.30 21.62 20.40
CA LEU A 96 -12.79 21.46 19.04
C LEU A 96 -12.21 22.76 18.48
N GLU A 97 -12.80 23.91 18.81
CA GLU A 97 -12.27 25.22 18.44
C GLU A 97 -10.92 25.51 19.13
N ARG A 98 -10.80 25.18 20.42
CA ARG A 98 -9.57 25.40 21.21
C ARG A 98 -8.47 24.39 20.89
N ASN A 99 -8.82 23.13 20.67
CA ASN A 99 -7.90 22.03 20.43
C ASN A 99 -8.51 21.04 19.42
N SER A 100 -8.36 21.36 18.13
CA SER A 100 -8.93 20.57 17.04
C SER A 100 -8.36 19.16 16.91
N ARG A 101 -7.21 18.85 17.52
CA ARG A 101 -6.65 17.48 17.54
C ARG A 101 -7.53 16.50 18.29
N THR A 102 -8.31 16.97 19.27
CA THR A 102 -9.27 16.13 20.01
C THR A 102 -10.37 15.55 19.11
N LEU A 103 -10.57 16.10 17.91
CA LEU A 103 -11.44 15.50 16.89
C LEU A 103 -11.06 14.04 16.59
N LEU A 104 -9.77 13.69 16.69
CA LEU A 104 -9.29 12.32 16.50
C LEU A 104 -9.99 11.35 17.45
N VAL A 105 -10.11 11.73 18.73
CA VAL A 105 -10.76 10.93 19.77
C VAL A 105 -12.24 10.76 19.46
N PHE A 106 -12.95 11.86 19.19
CA PHE A 106 -14.38 11.78 18.94
C PHE A 106 -14.73 11.06 17.63
N ARG A 107 -13.95 11.27 16.56
CA ARG A 107 -14.15 10.53 15.30
C ARG A 107 -13.85 9.04 15.49
N THR A 108 -12.80 8.67 16.23
CA THR A 108 -12.51 7.25 16.48
C THR A 108 -13.60 6.59 17.34
N ILE A 109 -14.18 7.32 18.30
CA ILE A 109 -15.38 6.88 19.04
C ILE A 109 -16.55 6.62 18.07
N THR A 110 -16.79 7.46 17.05
CA THR A 110 -17.91 7.21 16.11
C THR A 110 -17.69 5.97 15.22
N GLY A 111 -16.43 5.54 15.05
CA GLY A 111 -16.06 4.42 14.19
C GLY A 111 -16.03 4.73 12.69
N LEU A 112 -16.21 6.00 12.31
CA LEU A 112 -16.19 6.43 10.91
C LEU A 112 -14.76 6.78 10.45
N LEU A 113 -14.44 6.44 9.20
CA LEU A 113 -13.23 6.93 8.53
C LEU A 113 -13.34 8.44 8.29
N LYS A 114 -12.22 9.14 8.10
CA LYS A 114 -12.19 10.61 7.87
C LYS A 114 -13.14 11.06 6.76
N ASN A 115 -13.16 10.35 5.63
CA ASN A 115 -14.03 10.67 4.50
C ASN A 115 -15.51 10.38 4.81
N GLU A 116 -15.80 9.31 5.55
CA GLU A 116 -17.16 8.96 5.96
C GLU A 116 -17.70 10.00 6.96
N PHE A 117 -16.88 10.40 7.92
CA PHE A 117 -17.22 11.41 8.90
C PHE A 117 -17.44 12.78 8.24
N ALA A 118 -16.54 13.20 7.34
CA ALA A 118 -16.72 14.43 6.55
C ALA A 118 -18.03 14.42 5.74
N LEU A 119 -18.33 13.32 5.06
CA LEU A 119 -19.59 13.17 4.33
C LEU A 119 -20.81 13.25 5.25
N THR A 120 -20.70 12.70 6.46
CA THR A 120 -21.76 12.73 7.47
C THR A 120 -22.07 14.16 7.92
N THR A 121 -21.07 15.06 7.95
CA THR A 121 -21.30 16.48 8.29
C THR A 121 -22.21 17.21 7.30
N THR A 122 -22.37 16.72 6.06
CA THR A 122 -23.28 17.31 5.08
C THR A 122 -24.72 17.25 5.57
N VAL A 123 -25.16 16.08 6.06
CA VAL A 123 -26.52 15.87 6.56
C VAL A 123 -26.79 16.79 7.76
N VAL A 124 -25.82 16.92 8.65
CA VAL A 124 -25.94 17.74 9.86
C VAL A 124 -25.94 19.22 9.51
N ALA A 125 -25.10 19.68 8.58
CA ALA A 125 -25.08 21.06 8.12
C ALA A 125 -26.43 21.47 7.49
N GLU A 126 -27.03 20.58 6.69
CA GLU A 126 -28.37 20.79 6.11
C GLU A 126 -29.45 20.91 7.20
N GLN A 127 -29.42 20.04 8.22
CA GLN A 127 -30.36 20.09 9.35
C GLN A 127 -30.23 21.37 10.19
N LEU A 128 -28.99 21.84 10.41
CA LEU A 128 -28.74 23.07 11.16
C LEU A 128 -29.22 24.32 10.41
N GLY A 129 -29.27 24.26 9.08
CA GLY A 129 -29.71 25.36 8.23
C GLY A 129 -28.83 26.60 8.34
N GLY A 130 -29.38 27.78 8.05
CA GLY A 130 -28.72 29.07 8.36
C GLY A 130 -27.40 29.35 7.61
N GLY A 131 -27.08 28.59 6.56
CA GLY A 131 -25.82 28.72 5.83
C GLY A 131 -24.66 27.91 6.42
N SER A 132 -24.91 27.01 7.37
CA SER A 132 -23.93 26.01 7.83
C SER A 132 -23.38 25.20 6.65
N LEU A 133 -22.06 24.95 6.66
CA LEU A 133 -21.38 24.23 5.59
C LEU A 133 -20.77 22.92 6.12
N ALA A 134 -20.80 21.89 5.28
CA ALA A 134 -20.12 20.63 5.54
C ALA A 134 -18.61 20.84 5.72
N VAL A 135 -17.98 19.99 6.54
CA VAL A 135 -16.54 20.03 6.79
C VAL A 135 -15.84 19.05 5.86
N ALA A 136 -14.96 19.57 5.00
CA ALA A 136 -14.21 18.75 4.06
C ALA A 136 -13.27 17.76 4.77
N ALA A 137 -13.05 16.59 4.14
CA ALA A 137 -12.16 15.56 4.67
C ALA A 137 -10.72 16.04 4.87
N THR A 138 -10.23 16.97 4.03
CA THR A 138 -8.92 17.61 4.18
C THR A 138 -8.83 18.48 5.43
N THR A 139 -9.92 19.14 5.82
CA THR A 139 -10.02 19.90 7.06
C THR A 139 -10.01 18.98 8.27
N VAL A 140 -10.77 17.87 8.23
CA VAL A 140 -10.74 16.83 9.28
C VAL A 140 -9.33 16.25 9.43
N ASP A 141 -8.67 15.87 8.33
CA ASP A 141 -7.29 15.36 8.37
C ASP A 141 -6.29 16.38 8.94
N GLY A 142 -6.44 17.66 8.56
CA GLY A 142 -5.60 18.75 9.08
C GLY A 142 -5.81 19.04 10.56
N ALA A 143 -7.06 19.01 11.03
CA ALA A 143 -7.41 19.15 12.45
C ALA A 143 -6.78 18.03 13.28
N GLU A 144 -7.00 16.76 12.89
CA GLU A 144 -6.49 15.59 13.62
C GLU A 144 -4.96 15.53 13.63
N LYS A 145 -4.31 15.61 12.45
CA LYS A 145 -2.86 15.39 12.35
C LYS A 145 -2.02 16.56 12.85
N ARG A 146 -2.44 17.78 12.54
CA ARG A 146 -1.60 18.98 12.70
C ARG A 146 -2.16 19.97 13.71
N GLY A 147 -3.41 19.82 14.15
CA GLY A 147 -4.10 20.84 14.94
C GLY A 147 -4.49 22.05 14.10
N GLY A 148 -4.88 21.83 12.84
CA GLY A 148 -5.39 22.90 11.98
C GLY A 148 -6.57 23.63 12.62
N ARG A 149 -6.58 24.96 12.54
CA ARG A 149 -7.60 25.79 13.19
C ARG A 149 -8.99 25.50 12.59
N LEU A 150 -9.96 25.23 13.45
CA LEU A 150 -11.37 25.15 13.10
C LEU A 150 -12.03 26.51 13.39
N SER A 151 -12.94 26.95 12.52
CA SER A 151 -13.83 28.06 12.87
C SER A 151 -14.88 27.59 13.88
N ALA A 152 -15.48 28.54 14.63
CA ALA A 152 -16.59 28.25 15.52
C ALA A 152 -17.73 27.50 14.81
N GLU A 153 -18.04 27.87 13.56
CA GLU A 153 -19.07 27.19 12.76
C GLU A 153 -18.68 25.75 12.39
N GLN A 154 -17.43 25.52 11.99
CA GLN A 154 -16.95 24.15 11.73
C GLN A 154 -16.98 23.31 13.00
N ALA A 155 -16.53 23.86 14.12
CA ALA A 155 -16.55 23.18 15.41
C ALA A 155 -17.98 22.83 15.86
N ARG A 156 -18.94 23.73 15.64
CA ARG A 156 -20.37 23.51 15.90
C ARG A 156 -20.94 22.36 15.05
N VAL A 157 -20.70 22.36 13.73
CA VAL A 157 -21.17 21.28 12.83
C VAL A 157 -20.56 19.94 13.25
N LEU A 158 -19.27 19.91 13.56
CA LEU A 158 -18.57 18.69 13.99
C LEU A 158 -19.14 18.18 15.33
N ALA A 159 -19.36 19.06 16.30
CA ALA A 159 -19.92 18.73 17.60
C ALA A 159 -21.33 18.14 17.49
N HIS A 160 -22.23 18.77 16.72
CA HIS A 160 -23.55 18.21 16.43
C HIS A 160 -23.46 16.85 15.72
N THR A 161 -22.49 16.69 14.81
CA THR A 161 -22.30 15.42 14.10
C THR A 161 -21.91 14.30 15.05
N ILE A 162 -20.93 14.55 15.93
CA ILE A 162 -20.50 13.59 16.95
C ILE A 162 -21.68 13.23 17.86
N ASP A 163 -22.36 14.23 18.37
CA ASP A 163 -23.44 14.04 19.32
C ASP A 163 -24.61 13.24 18.73
N GLN A 164 -25.12 13.62 17.56
CA GLN A 164 -26.20 12.88 16.90
C GLN A 164 -25.80 11.45 16.52
N LEU A 165 -24.52 11.21 16.17
CA LEU A 165 -24.02 9.86 15.96
C LEU A 165 -24.06 9.06 17.26
N LEU A 166 -23.58 9.62 18.37
CA LEU A 166 -23.52 8.90 19.66
C LEU A 166 -24.91 8.72 20.28
N ARG A 167 -25.86 9.61 20.00
CA ARG A 167 -27.27 9.47 20.36
C ARG A 167 -28.06 8.56 19.40
N LYS A 168 -27.43 8.11 18.30
CA LYS A 168 -28.02 7.29 17.23
C LYS A 168 -29.23 7.95 16.55
N GLU A 169 -29.18 9.26 16.40
CA GLU A 169 -30.25 10.07 15.82
C GLU A 169 -30.04 10.37 14.34
N LEU A 170 -28.84 10.09 13.81
CA LEU A 170 -28.47 10.48 12.45
C LEU A 170 -28.73 9.41 11.39
N PHE A 171 -28.49 8.14 11.71
CA PHE A 171 -28.68 7.03 10.77
C PHE A 171 -29.96 6.26 11.07
N THR A 172 -30.68 5.86 10.03
CA THR A 172 -31.81 4.94 10.15
C THR A 172 -31.33 3.52 10.47
N ASP A 173 -32.27 2.66 10.88
CA ASP A 173 -31.99 1.24 11.06
C ASP A 173 -31.36 0.60 9.82
N ALA A 174 -30.43 -0.33 10.07
CA ALA A 174 -29.76 -1.04 9.00
C ALA A 174 -30.77 -1.94 8.24
N PRO A 175 -30.76 -1.93 6.89
CA PRO A 175 -31.57 -2.86 6.10
C PRO A 175 -31.30 -4.34 6.45
N PRO A 176 -32.25 -5.25 6.16
CA PRO A 176 -32.05 -6.67 6.39
C PRO A 176 -30.75 -7.20 5.77
N GLY A 177 -29.95 -7.91 6.57
CA GLY A 177 -28.64 -8.43 6.17
C GLY A 177 -27.46 -7.48 6.37
N LEU A 178 -27.69 -6.26 6.87
CA LEU A 178 -26.64 -5.31 7.23
C LEU A 178 -26.64 -5.03 8.74
N HIS A 179 -25.47 -4.67 9.28
CA HIS A 179 -25.31 -4.20 10.65
C HIS A 179 -24.91 -2.73 10.65
N SER A 180 -25.44 -1.94 11.59
CA SER A 180 -25.01 -0.55 11.77
C SER A 180 -23.57 -0.51 12.28
N LYS A 181 -22.75 0.38 11.72
CA LYS A 181 -21.40 0.67 12.25
C LYS A 181 -21.43 1.23 13.68
N GLN A 182 -22.58 1.73 14.14
CA GLN A 182 -22.79 2.20 15.51
C GLN A 182 -23.13 1.07 16.49
N ASP A 183 -23.46 -0.13 15.99
CA ASP A 183 -23.71 -1.33 16.81
C ASP A 183 -22.39 -2.05 17.14
N LYS A 184 -21.48 -1.31 17.78
CA LYS A 184 -20.20 -1.82 18.28
C LYS A 184 -20.16 -1.75 19.80
N PHE A 185 -19.28 -2.57 20.39
CA PHE A 185 -19.23 -2.78 21.84
C PHE A 185 -19.10 -1.48 22.65
N ASP A 186 -18.39 -0.49 22.12
CA ASP A 186 -18.04 0.77 22.76
C ASP A 186 -19.06 1.91 22.55
N THR A 187 -20.02 1.76 21.63
CA THR A 187 -21.03 2.81 21.36
C THR A 187 -22.47 2.29 21.32
N ARG A 188 -22.72 1.05 21.75
CA ARG A 188 -24.07 0.46 21.68
C ARG A 188 -25.12 1.23 22.48
N ASP A 189 -24.75 1.83 23.61
CA ASP A 189 -25.63 2.69 24.41
C ASP A 189 -25.13 4.15 24.38
N GLY A 190 -24.45 4.52 23.29
CA GLY A 190 -23.92 5.87 23.07
C GLY A 190 -22.88 6.28 24.11
N TRP A 191 -23.00 7.53 24.59
CA TRP A 191 -22.11 8.11 25.59
C TRP A 191 -22.07 7.34 26.92
N LEU A 192 -23.15 6.63 27.28
CA LEU A 192 -23.17 5.81 28.50
C LEU A 192 -22.10 4.72 28.45
N THR A 193 -22.00 4.00 27.33
CA THR A 193 -20.99 2.95 27.14
C THR A 193 -19.59 3.53 27.09
N VAL A 194 -19.40 4.65 26.38
CA VAL A 194 -18.10 5.35 26.30
C VAL A 194 -17.57 5.66 27.70
N ARG A 195 -18.38 6.28 28.55
CA ARG A 195 -18.01 6.63 29.93
C ARG A 195 -17.69 5.39 30.78
N GLN A 196 -18.52 4.34 30.66
CA GLN A 196 -18.30 3.10 31.40
C GLN A 196 -16.95 2.45 31.05
N LEU A 197 -16.57 2.46 29.77
CA LEU A 197 -15.31 1.88 29.32
C LEU A 197 -14.09 2.76 29.63
N ALA A 198 -14.25 4.09 29.56
CA ALA A 198 -13.19 5.03 29.94
C ALA A 198 -12.82 4.89 31.43
N THR A 199 -13.80 4.65 32.30
CA THR A 199 -13.58 4.60 33.76
C THR A 199 -13.42 3.18 34.32
N GLY A 200 -14.11 2.19 33.75
CA GLY A 200 -14.12 0.81 34.21
C GLY A 200 -13.15 -0.12 33.48
N GLY A 201 -12.48 0.39 32.44
CA GLY A 201 -11.60 -0.38 31.57
C GLY A 201 -12.36 -1.22 30.53
N VAL A 202 -11.59 -1.86 29.64
CA VAL A 202 -12.13 -2.67 28.54
C VAL A 202 -11.84 -4.15 28.80
N PRO A 203 -12.86 -5.03 28.83
CA PRO A 203 -12.63 -6.47 28.93
C PRO A 203 -11.78 -6.98 27.77
N TYR A 204 -10.78 -7.83 28.05
CA TYR A 204 -9.86 -8.32 27.02
C TYR A 204 -10.57 -9.01 25.83
N ARG A 205 -11.71 -9.69 26.08
CA ARG A 205 -12.55 -10.26 25.01
C ARG A 205 -13.06 -9.21 24.02
N ALA A 206 -13.40 -8.02 24.49
CA ALA A 206 -13.92 -6.94 23.65
C ALA A 206 -12.79 -6.34 22.83
N PHE A 207 -11.62 -6.17 23.44
CA PHE A 207 -10.39 -5.76 22.75
C PHE A 207 -9.99 -6.76 21.64
N LEU A 208 -10.01 -8.07 21.92
CA LEU A 208 -9.72 -9.10 20.92
C LEU A 208 -10.78 -9.16 19.81
N HIS A 209 -12.06 -8.95 20.13
CA HIS A 209 -13.12 -8.89 19.13
C HIS A 209 -12.92 -7.71 18.17
N GLN A 210 -12.61 -6.52 18.69
CA GLN A 210 -12.25 -5.34 17.89
C GLN A 210 -11.07 -5.65 16.94
N ARG A 211 -10.04 -6.34 17.46
CA ARG A 211 -8.90 -6.79 16.65
C ARG A 211 -9.30 -7.79 15.57
N HIS A 212 -10.26 -8.67 15.82
CA HIS A 212 -10.70 -9.68 14.84
C HIS A 212 -11.37 -9.04 13.61
N TYR A 213 -12.27 -8.06 13.80
CA TYR A 213 -12.98 -7.46 12.67
C TYR A 213 -12.28 -6.22 12.07
N GLY A 214 -11.43 -5.51 12.82
CA GLY A 214 -10.73 -4.30 12.35
C GLY A 214 -9.22 -4.46 12.09
N GLY A 215 -8.58 -5.47 12.70
CA GLY A 215 -7.12 -5.67 12.65
C GLY A 215 -6.32 -4.66 13.49
N SER A 216 -5.19 -5.08 14.07
CA SER A 216 -4.36 -4.20 14.92
C SER A 216 -3.72 -3.04 14.15
N PHE A 217 -3.26 -3.31 12.92
CA PHE A 217 -2.46 -2.38 12.12
C PHE A 217 -3.13 -2.01 10.79
N GLY A 218 -4.44 -2.24 10.66
CA GLY A 218 -5.17 -2.04 9.41
C GLY A 218 -5.09 -0.59 8.91
N GLN A 219 -5.31 0.39 9.79
CA GLN A 219 -5.23 1.81 9.43
C GLN A 219 -3.81 2.25 9.07
N VAL A 220 -2.80 1.79 9.81
CA VAL A 220 -1.38 2.07 9.52
C VAL A 220 -1.00 1.50 8.15
N THR A 221 -1.29 0.22 7.92
CA THR A 221 -0.99 -0.47 6.67
C THR A 221 -1.63 0.22 5.46
N ASN A 222 -2.89 0.64 5.59
CA ASN A 222 -3.59 1.37 4.53
C ASN A 222 -2.93 2.73 4.26
N ALA A 223 -2.54 3.45 5.31
CA ALA A 223 -1.93 4.78 5.22
C ALA A 223 -0.48 4.75 4.68
N THR A 224 0.22 3.63 4.85
CA THR A 224 1.63 3.49 4.45
C THR A 224 1.84 2.56 3.26
N SER A 225 0.77 2.18 2.55
CA SER A 225 0.85 1.22 1.44
C SER A 225 1.76 1.69 0.30
N GLY A 226 1.79 3.00 0.01
CA GLY A 226 2.71 3.59 -0.97
C GLY A 226 4.19 3.43 -0.60
N LYS A 227 4.52 3.61 0.69
CA LYS A 227 5.90 3.48 1.20
C LYS A 227 6.51 2.09 0.96
N LYS A 228 5.69 1.04 0.84
CA LYS A 228 6.17 -0.31 0.51
C LYS A 228 6.68 -0.41 -0.93
N GLY A 229 6.08 0.32 -1.85
CA GLY A 229 6.57 0.44 -3.23
C GLY A 229 7.88 1.21 -3.25
N ASP A 230 7.89 2.37 -2.58
CA ASP A 230 9.06 3.24 -2.48
C ASP A 230 10.29 2.50 -1.94
N LEU A 231 10.15 1.65 -0.91
CA LEU A 231 11.28 0.85 -0.39
C LEU A 231 11.97 -0.01 -1.45
N LEU A 232 11.21 -0.73 -2.28
CA LEU A 232 11.82 -1.56 -3.33
C LEU A 232 12.53 -0.70 -4.37
N GLU A 233 11.93 0.42 -4.74
CA GLU A 233 12.52 1.35 -5.69
C GLU A 233 13.76 2.06 -5.13
N ASP A 234 13.75 2.44 -3.86
CA ASP A 234 14.86 3.10 -3.17
C ASP A 234 16.09 2.17 -3.10
N GLU A 235 15.89 0.88 -2.82
CA GLU A 235 16.98 -0.13 -2.82
C GLU A 235 17.54 -0.36 -4.23
N VAL A 236 16.68 -0.40 -5.27
CA VAL A 236 17.12 -0.48 -6.67
C VAL A 236 17.92 0.76 -7.07
N GLU A 237 17.44 1.95 -6.70
CA GLU A 237 18.11 3.21 -6.95
C GLU A 237 19.48 3.26 -6.26
N ALA A 238 19.55 2.89 -4.98
CA ALA A 238 20.81 2.81 -4.24
C ALA A 238 21.80 1.84 -4.89
N LEU A 239 21.34 0.67 -5.34
CA LEU A 239 22.16 -0.29 -6.07
C LEU A 239 22.72 0.31 -7.38
N PHE A 240 21.88 0.99 -8.17
CA PHE A 240 22.32 1.62 -9.41
C PHE A 240 23.31 2.75 -9.18
N GLN A 241 23.08 3.60 -8.17
CA GLN A 241 24.02 4.65 -7.77
C GLN A 241 25.37 4.06 -7.37
N ALA A 242 25.37 3.08 -6.45
CA ALA A 242 26.59 2.43 -5.99
C ALA A 242 27.37 1.73 -7.12
N ALA A 243 26.66 1.20 -8.12
CA ALA A 243 27.26 0.52 -9.27
C ALA A 243 27.62 1.46 -10.44
N GLY A 244 27.26 2.75 -10.38
CA GLY A 244 27.44 3.72 -11.45
C GLY A 244 26.68 3.36 -12.74
N VAL A 245 25.47 2.79 -12.60
CA VAL A 245 24.59 2.42 -13.73
C VAL A 245 23.77 3.63 -14.16
N PRO A 246 23.68 3.98 -15.46
CA PRO A 246 22.81 5.07 -15.93
C PRO A 246 21.33 4.64 -15.93
N TYR A 247 20.49 5.37 -15.22
CA TYR A 247 19.05 5.10 -15.11
C TYR A 247 18.22 6.39 -15.06
N ILE A 248 16.91 6.28 -15.31
CA ILE A 248 15.90 7.26 -14.91
C ILE A 248 14.91 6.51 -14.01
N ARG A 249 14.71 7.02 -12.78
CA ARG A 249 13.57 6.64 -11.94
C ARG A 249 12.34 7.40 -12.40
N THR A 250 11.27 6.67 -12.70
CA THR A 250 10.05 7.23 -13.25
C THR A 250 9.24 7.92 -12.15
N GLY A 251 8.84 9.16 -12.41
CA GLY A 251 7.93 9.93 -11.58
C GLY A 251 6.80 10.53 -12.41
N SER A 252 5.80 11.12 -11.76
CA SER A 252 4.66 11.75 -12.44
C SER A 252 5.05 12.87 -13.42
N HIS A 253 6.23 13.46 -13.25
CA HIS A 253 6.69 14.63 -14.00
C HIS A 253 7.55 14.32 -15.23
N ASN A 254 8.09 13.09 -15.36
CA ASN A 254 9.10 12.76 -16.39
C ASN A 254 8.68 11.65 -17.37
N GLN A 255 7.44 11.14 -17.29
CA GLN A 255 6.97 10.07 -18.19
C GLN A 255 6.95 10.51 -19.67
N GLY A 256 6.59 11.76 -19.94
CA GLY A 256 6.62 12.32 -21.30
C GLY A 256 8.04 12.36 -21.88
N ASP A 257 9.03 12.66 -21.05
CA ASP A 257 10.44 12.70 -21.45
C ASP A 257 10.98 11.30 -21.71
N ILE A 258 10.61 10.31 -20.88
CA ILE A 258 10.94 8.90 -21.10
C ILE A 258 10.36 8.40 -22.44
N ALA A 259 9.11 8.76 -22.74
CA ALA A 259 8.48 8.43 -24.01
C ALA A 259 9.18 9.10 -25.20
N ALA A 260 9.54 10.39 -25.09
CA ALA A 260 10.22 11.11 -26.15
C ALA A 260 11.67 10.62 -26.39
N ARG A 261 12.41 10.31 -25.32
CA ARG A 261 13.83 9.92 -25.37
C ARG A 261 14.02 8.47 -25.81
N PHE A 262 13.24 7.55 -25.25
CA PHE A 262 13.43 6.11 -25.45
C PHE A 262 12.31 5.43 -26.23
N GLY A 263 11.26 6.18 -26.60
CA GLY A 263 10.11 5.64 -27.31
C GLY A 263 9.23 4.74 -26.44
N VAL A 264 9.35 4.76 -25.10
CA VAL A 264 8.54 3.94 -24.18
C VAL A 264 7.15 4.57 -24.02
N THR A 265 6.15 3.93 -24.61
CA THR A 265 4.77 4.42 -24.74
C THR A 265 3.76 3.77 -23.80
N VAL A 266 4.16 2.69 -23.11
CA VAL A 266 3.32 2.07 -22.07
C VAL A 266 3.04 3.07 -20.95
N THR A 267 1.77 3.22 -20.57
CA THR A 267 1.34 4.14 -19.51
C THR A 267 0.70 3.37 -18.34
N PRO A 268 1.10 3.63 -17.09
CA PRO A 268 2.27 4.44 -16.70
C PRO A 268 3.59 3.83 -17.25
N ALA A 269 4.64 4.65 -17.38
CA ALA A 269 5.99 4.16 -17.75
C ALA A 269 6.53 3.18 -16.67
N PRO A 270 7.49 2.29 -16.97
CA PRO A 270 8.08 1.38 -15.98
C PRO A 270 8.77 2.15 -14.84
N ASP A 271 8.86 1.56 -13.65
CA ASP A 271 9.43 2.24 -12.46
C ASP A 271 10.87 2.75 -12.72
N PHE A 272 11.66 2.02 -13.51
CA PHE A 272 12.95 2.48 -14.02
C PHE A 272 13.15 2.18 -15.51
N VAL A 273 13.86 3.08 -16.20
CA VAL A 273 14.49 2.81 -17.49
C VAL A 273 16.01 2.92 -17.35
N VAL A 274 16.73 1.94 -17.90
CA VAL A 274 18.19 1.83 -17.82
C VAL A 274 18.77 1.98 -19.21
N PHE A 275 19.82 2.78 -19.37
CA PHE A 275 20.40 3.13 -20.68
C PHE A 275 21.93 3.12 -20.66
N ASP A 276 22.56 3.14 -21.83
CA ASP A 276 24.03 3.19 -21.96
C ASP A 276 24.55 4.61 -22.25
N LYS A 277 25.88 4.75 -22.38
CA LYS A 277 26.54 6.04 -22.67
C LYS A 277 26.13 6.66 -24.01
N SER A 278 25.58 5.87 -24.93
CA SER A 278 25.09 6.33 -26.23
C SER A 278 23.62 6.71 -26.18
N ASP A 279 23.07 6.85 -24.97
CA ASP A 279 21.68 7.16 -24.73
C ASP A 279 20.68 6.14 -25.31
N THR A 280 21.11 4.88 -25.41
CA THR A 280 20.27 3.79 -25.91
C THR A 280 19.62 3.05 -24.75
N LEU A 281 18.30 2.84 -24.82
CA LEU A 281 17.56 2.05 -23.83
C LEU A 281 18.09 0.60 -23.80
N ARG A 282 18.47 0.13 -22.62
CA ARG A 282 19.03 -1.22 -22.41
C ARG A 282 18.14 -2.13 -21.61
N SER A 283 17.32 -1.59 -20.70
CA SER A 283 16.36 -2.38 -19.93
C SER A 283 15.22 -1.53 -19.39
N MET A 284 14.08 -2.17 -19.14
CA MET A 284 12.99 -1.64 -18.32
C MET A 284 12.89 -2.46 -17.04
N LEU A 285 12.61 -1.83 -15.90
CA LEU A 285 12.49 -2.49 -14.61
C LEU A 285 11.22 -2.03 -13.88
N GLU A 286 10.54 -2.97 -13.25
CA GLU A 286 9.31 -2.73 -12.49
C GLU A 286 9.39 -3.40 -11.11
N CYS A 287 9.12 -2.62 -10.07
CA CYS A 287 9.11 -3.00 -8.68
C CYS A 287 7.67 -3.29 -8.22
N LYS A 288 7.43 -4.43 -7.56
CA LYS A 288 6.10 -4.75 -7.01
C LYS A 288 6.17 -5.50 -5.67
N ALA A 289 5.70 -4.82 -4.62
CA ALA A 289 5.45 -5.43 -3.31
C ALA A 289 3.98 -5.85 -3.14
N THR A 290 3.73 -7.03 -2.58
CA THR A 290 2.41 -7.50 -2.11
C THR A 290 2.51 -8.72 -1.19
N ASN A 291 1.69 -8.76 -0.15
CA ASN A 291 1.53 -9.94 0.71
C ASN A 291 0.27 -10.75 0.41
N ASP A 292 -0.61 -10.23 -0.45
CA ASP A 292 -1.84 -10.88 -0.88
C ASP A 292 -1.68 -11.48 -2.28
N GLY A 293 -2.04 -12.75 -2.43
CA GLY A 293 -1.88 -13.48 -3.69
C GLY A 293 -2.91 -13.09 -4.77
N GLY A 294 -4.09 -12.59 -4.39
CA GLY A 294 -5.05 -12.03 -5.34
C GLY A 294 -4.50 -10.75 -5.97
N THR A 295 -3.99 -9.86 -5.13
CA THR A 295 -3.33 -8.62 -5.53
C THR A 295 -2.07 -8.88 -6.36
N ALA A 296 -1.31 -9.94 -6.03
CA ALA A 296 -0.15 -10.37 -6.83
C ALA A 296 -0.54 -10.77 -8.26
N ARG A 297 -1.64 -11.51 -8.42
CA ARG A 297 -2.17 -11.89 -9.74
C ARG A 297 -2.48 -10.65 -10.58
N ASP A 298 -3.18 -9.67 -10.01
CA ASP A 298 -3.54 -8.44 -10.72
C ASP A 298 -2.29 -7.67 -11.16
N LYS A 299 -1.30 -7.57 -10.25
CA LYS A 299 -0.01 -6.92 -10.52
C LYS A 299 0.83 -7.67 -11.58
N ALA A 300 0.75 -9.00 -11.67
CA ALA A 300 1.52 -9.79 -12.65
C ALA A 300 1.23 -9.39 -14.10
N THR A 301 0.02 -8.93 -14.40
CA THR A 301 -0.39 -8.48 -15.74
C THR A 301 0.47 -7.32 -16.26
N ARG A 302 1.02 -6.51 -15.36
CA ARG A 302 1.90 -5.39 -15.70
C ARG A 302 3.14 -5.85 -16.48
N PHE A 303 3.75 -6.96 -16.09
CA PHE A 303 4.95 -7.49 -16.74
C PHE A 303 4.68 -7.96 -18.17
N ARG A 304 3.47 -8.47 -18.46
CA ARG A 304 3.06 -8.81 -19.82
C ARG A 304 3.03 -7.59 -20.74
N LEU A 305 2.54 -6.45 -20.24
CA LEU A 305 2.50 -5.20 -21.00
C LEU A 305 3.92 -4.69 -21.27
N LEU A 306 4.78 -4.73 -20.26
CA LEU A 306 6.19 -4.34 -20.40
C LEU A 306 6.94 -5.27 -21.35
N GLN A 307 6.67 -6.58 -21.33
CA GLN A 307 7.28 -7.53 -22.25
C GLN A 307 6.92 -7.21 -23.70
N ALA A 308 5.64 -6.93 -23.96
CA ALA A 308 5.18 -6.54 -25.29
C ALA A 308 5.85 -5.23 -25.76
N GLU A 309 6.02 -4.28 -24.84
CA GLU A 309 6.72 -3.03 -25.12
C GLU A 309 8.21 -3.24 -25.39
N GLY A 310 8.88 -4.10 -24.61
CA GLY A 310 10.28 -4.46 -24.81
C GLY A 310 10.50 -5.13 -26.16
N ALA A 311 9.59 -6.03 -26.57
CA ALA A 311 9.59 -6.63 -27.90
C ALA A 311 9.44 -5.57 -29.01
N ARG A 312 8.51 -4.61 -28.85
CA ARG A 312 8.33 -3.51 -29.81
C ARG A 312 9.57 -2.63 -29.95
N LEU A 313 10.32 -2.46 -28.86
CA LEU A 313 11.55 -1.68 -28.79
C LEU A 313 12.80 -2.48 -29.18
N GLY A 314 12.66 -3.59 -29.90
CA GLY A 314 13.79 -4.37 -30.42
C GLY A 314 14.32 -5.42 -29.44
N GLY A 315 13.47 -5.92 -28.53
CA GLY A 315 13.84 -6.97 -27.57
C GLY A 315 14.50 -6.43 -26.30
N VAL A 316 14.16 -5.21 -25.88
CA VAL A 316 14.62 -4.64 -24.61
C VAL A 316 14.11 -5.53 -23.46
N PRO A 317 15.00 -6.05 -22.59
CA PRO A 317 14.61 -6.91 -21.49
C PRO A 317 13.77 -6.16 -20.44
N VAL A 318 12.90 -6.93 -19.79
CA VAL A 318 12.11 -6.51 -18.64
C VAL A 318 12.64 -7.23 -17.41
N ILE A 319 12.82 -6.48 -16.33
CA ILE A 319 13.27 -7.00 -15.04
C ILE A 319 12.17 -6.78 -14.01
N ALA A 320 11.93 -7.78 -13.18
CA ALA A 320 11.05 -7.67 -12.03
C ALA A 320 11.85 -7.61 -10.74
N VAL A 321 11.52 -6.66 -9.85
CA VAL A 321 11.97 -6.67 -8.46
C VAL A 321 10.75 -6.82 -7.57
N LEU A 322 10.65 -7.92 -6.85
CA LEU A 322 9.44 -8.35 -6.15
C LEU A 322 9.67 -8.43 -4.65
N GLY A 323 8.67 -7.97 -3.88
CA GLY A 323 8.64 -8.05 -2.42
C GLY A 323 7.33 -8.64 -1.90
N GLY A 324 7.41 -9.26 -0.72
CA GLY A 324 6.26 -9.83 -0.03
C GLY A 324 5.82 -11.23 -0.48
N THR A 325 5.15 -11.92 0.44
CA THR A 325 4.78 -13.34 0.29
C THR A 325 3.61 -13.60 -0.65
N GLY A 326 2.96 -12.55 -1.17
CA GLY A 326 1.86 -12.71 -2.13
C GLY A 326 2.32 -13.41 -3.42
N TRP A 327 3.60 -13.27 -3.76
CA TRP A 327 4.23 -13.93 -4.90
C TRP A 327 4.50 -15.43 -4.69
N ALA A 328 4.34 -15.97 -3.47
CA ALA A 328 4.50 -17.41 -3.22
C ALA A 328 3.47 -18.27 -3.97
N ARG A 329 2.39 -17.66 -4.47
CA ARG A 329 1.40 -18.30 -5.33
C ARG A 329 1.93 -18.46 -6.76
N VAL A 330 2.67 -19.53 -7.02
CA VAL A 330 3.46 -19.65 -8.26
C VAL A 330 2.66 -19.82 -9.56
N ASN A 331 1.52 -20.50 -9.56
CA ASN A 331 0.84 -20.92 -10.80
C ASN A 331 0.30 -19.76 -11.64
N ASP A 332 -0.19 -18.71 -10.98
CA ASP A 332 -0.95 -17.62 -11.59
C ASP A 332 -0.44 -16.23 -11.16
N THR A 333 0.69 -16.18 -10.45
CA THR A 333 1.34 -14.91 -10.07
C THR A 333 2.80 -14.92 -10.53
N LEU A 334 3.71 -15.53 -9.77
CA LEU A 334 5.15 -15.49 -10.01
C LEU A 334 5.58 -16.24 -11.26
N GLY A 335 5.01 -17.41 -11.56
CA GLY A 335 5.28 -18.15 -12.80
C GLY A 335 5.05 -17.31 -14.07
N PRO A 336 3.89 -16.64 -14.22
CA PRO A 336 3.68 -15.64 -15.26
C PRO A 336 4.74 -14.53 -15.29
N VAL A 337 5.18 -14.00 -14.14
CA VAL A 337 6.24 -12.97 -14.12
C VAL A 337 7.57 -13.52 -14.66
N LEU A 338 7.96 -14.74 -14.29
CA LEU A 338 9.14 -15.41 -14.86
C LEU A 338 9.01 -15.53 -16.38
N GLN A 339 7.84 -15.92 -16.88
CA GLN A 339 7.58 -16.01 -18.32
C GLN A 339 7.76 -14.66 -19.02
N TYR A 340 7.28 -13.56 -18.43
CA TYR A 340 7.31 -12.24 -19.07
C TYR A 340 8.67 -11.54 -18.98
N THR A 341 9.57 -12.01 -18.12
CA THR A 341 10.89 -11.41 -17.86
C THR A 341 12.06 -12.30 -18.30
N ASP A 342 11.76 -13.45 -18.94
CA ASP A 342 12.72 -14.53 -19.18
C ASP A 342 13.47 -14.98 -17.90
N GLY A 343 12.79 -14.95 -16.75
CA GLY A 343 13.36 -15.31 -15.45
C GLY A 343 14.20 -14.22 -14.79
N ARG A 344 14.26 -13.00 -15.33
CA ARG A 344 14.91 -11.84 -14.68
C ARG A 344 14.04 -11.28 -13.56
N VAL A 345 13.95 -12.05 -12.49
CA VAL A 345 13.20 -11.71 -11.28
C VAL A 345 14.16 -11.67 -10.11
N PHE A 346 14.10 -10.60 -9.33
CA PHE A 346 14.93 -10.40 -8.14
C PHE A 346 14.05 -10.05 -6.96
N THR A 347 14.55 -10.33 -5.77
CA THR A 347 13.97 -9.92 -4.49
C THR A 347 14.96 -8.97 -3.81
N LEU A 348 14.60 -8.37 -2.66
CA LEU A 348 15.60 -7.62 -1.89
C LEU A 348 16.80 -8.49 -1.49
N GLU A 349 16.57 -9.76 -1.17
CA GLU A 349 17.64 -10.69 -0.77
C GLU A 349 18.59 -11.05 -1.93
N THR A 350 18.10 -11.01 -3.16
CA THR A 350 18.87 -11.37 -4.37
C THR A 350 19.17 -10.15 -5.26
N LEU A 351 18.94 -8.94 -4.76
CA LEU A 351 18.97 -7.71 -5.56
C LEU A 351 20.36 -7.47 -6.19
N ASP A 352 21.43 -7.70 -5.44
CA ASP A 352 22.81 -7.53 -5.93
C ASP A 352 23.13 -8.42 -7.14
N GLU A 353 22.50 -9.60 -7.23
CA GLU A 353 22.70 -10.52 -8.35
C GLU A 353 22.19 -9.94 -9.68
N MET A 354 21.30 -8.96 -9.64
CA MET A 354 20.82 -8.24 -10.82
C MET A 354 21.98 -7.62 -11.61
N LEU A 355 23.04 -7.16 -10.94
CA LEU A 355 24.19 -6.58 -11.64
C LEU A 355 25.00 -7.60 -12.46
N ALA A 356 24.75 -8.89 -12.28
CA ALA A 356 25.40 -9.97 -13.02
C ALA A 356 24.65 -10.43 -14.28
N VAL A 357 23.40 -9.99 -14.49
CA VAL A 357 22.61 -10.36 -15.67
C VAL A 357 22.69 -9.30 -16.78
N THR A 358 22.79 -9.72 -18.03
CA THR A 358 22.73 -8.82 -19.19
C THR A 358 21.42 -8.00 -19.15
N PRO A 359 21.50 -6.65 -19.25
CA PRO A 359 22.65 -5.87 -19.75
C PRO A 359 23.61 -5.30 -18.70
N PHE A 360 23.36 -5.44 -17.40
CA PHE A 360 24.04 -4.66 -16.35
C PHE A 360 25.56 -4.78 -16.29
N PRO A 361 26.21 -5.94 -16.56
CA PRO A 361 27.67 -6.02 -16.55
C PRO A 361 28.35 -4.98 -17.44
N GLN A 362 27.71 -4.57 -18.54
CA GLN A 362 28.22 -3.56 -19.47
C GLN A 362 27.91 -2.12 -19.06
N LEU A 363 27.04 -1.94 -18.05
CA LEU A 363 26.50 -0.64 -17.64
C LEU A 363 27.10 -0.11 -16.35
N LYS A 364 27.90 -0.90 -15.65
CA LYS A 364 28.56 -0.50 -14.40
C LYS A 364 29.65 0.55 -14.67
N GLY A 365 29.78 1.50 -13.75
CA GLY A 365 30.81 2.55 -13.78
C GLY A 365 30.71 3.49 -14.98
N LEU A 366 29.53 3.60 -15.60
CA LEU A 366 29.30 4.53 -16.69
C LEU A 366 28.96 5.94 -16.21
N VAL A 367 28.44 6.04 -14.99
CA VAL A 367 28.31 7.30 -14.23
C VAL A 367 29.49 7.38 -13.26
N SER A 368 30.18 8.52 -13.26
CA SER A 368 31.18 8.87 -12.24
C SER A 368 30.53 9.89 -11.30
N ASP A 369 30.81 9.78 -10.00
CA ASP A 369 30.38 10.75 -8.99
C ASP A 369 30.77 12.19 -9.34
#